data_AF-A0A2T5NNA3-F1
#
_entry.id   AF-A0A2T5NNA3-F1
#
_cell.length_a   1.000
_cell.length_b   1.000
_cell.length_c   1.000
_cell.angle_alpha   90.00
_cell.angle_beta   90.00
_cell.angle_gamma   90.00
#
_symmetry.space_group_name_H-M   'P 1'
#
loop_
_entity.id
_entity.type
_entity.pdbx_description
1 polymer ?
#
loop_
_entity_poly.entity_id
_entity_poly.type
_entity_poly.pdbx_seq_one_letter_code
_entity_poly.pdbx_strand_id
1 'polypeptide(L)'
;MRKQLDWCSMRLVEFPIETPVNFQKNTLINLESFLGGGARFSDLGDPRKFSSPAQWLLYWCMAHASDAAVEATSGAKNEDGVSRAFLDELSQQAKTASSFLDGGGGLQIAYNAIFEQCEPAMKEAAVGADILLIVAGSPLISDGLARVFWIQAKRSDSGFNLRFDQENKNGLQVEALSRVHDPIRGAFGLYMQYAKELPYVPSVPVSKLSWTDGKYSADLSAIGVRLPEFLVMCTGKYRNVGSFADIGALKAYLEEVSEMKPLYIVTAMADGPEYSQKLSKNHLLSTISDYYREKLGIAKSHQREKGRERERGFELGM
;
A
#
# COMPACT_ATOMS: atom_id res chain seq x y z
N MET A 1 3.32 -26.21 -1.69
CA MET A 1 4.66 -26.21 -1.05
C MET A 1 5.79 -25.79 -2.00
N ARG A 2 6.21 -26.55 -3.04
CA ARG A 2 7.29 -26.10 -3.97
C ARG A 2 7.00 -24.74 -4.65
N LYS A 3 5.81 -24.57 -5.26
CA LYS A 3 5.39 -23.28 -5.88
C LYS A 3 5.35 -22.08 -4.92
N GLN A 4 5.20 -22.31 -3.60
CA GLN A 4 5.19 -21.24 -2.61
C GLN A 4 6.60 -20.81 -2.22
N LEU A 5 7.57 -21.74 -2.20
CA LEU A 5 8.98 -21.45 -1.91
C LEU A 5 9.64 -20.67 -3.05
N ASP A 6 9.27 -20.95 -4.31
CA ASP A 6 9.76 -20.19 -5.47
C ASP A 6 9.23 -18.75 -5.47
N TRP A 7 8.00 -18.55 -4.98
CA TRP A 7 7.37 -17.23 -4.85
C TRP A 7 7.95 -16.43 -3.68
N CYS A 8 8.24 -17.07 -2.55
CA CYS A 8 8.67 -16.42 -1.31
C CYS A 8 10.19 -16.52 -1.10
N SER A 9 10.97 -16.09 -2.10
CA SER A 9 12.43 -16.24 -2.06
C SER A 9 13.06 -15.49 -0.89
N MET A 10 13.98 -16.16 -0.18
CA MET A 10 14.70 -15.59 0.97
C MET A 10 15.51 -14.34 0.64
N ARG A 11 15.93 -14.17 -0.63
CA ARG A 11 16.65 -12.96 -1.08
C ARG A 11 15.89 -11.67 -0.78
N LEU A 12 14.56 -11.73 -0.77
CA LEU A 12 13.68 -10.57 -0.55
C LEU A 12 13.67 -10.09 0.91
N VAL A 13 14.23 -10.88 1.83
CA VAL A 13 14.21 -10.59 3.26
C VAL A 13 15.61 -10.46 3.87
N GLU A 14 16.65 -10.73 3.09
CA GLU A 14 18.05 -10.62 3.50
C GLU A 14 18.52 -9.17 3.61
N PHE A 15 19.53 -8.95 4.45
CA PHE A 15 20.22 -7.68 4.60
C PHE A 15 21.66 -7.83 4.12
N PRO A 16 22.14 -6.97 3.22
CA PRO A 16 23.55 -6.91 2.94
C PRO A 16 24.35 -6.47 4.16
N ILE A 17 25.60 -6.91 4.23
CA ILE A 17 26.49 -6.77 5.39
C ILE A 17 26.69 -5.28 5.75
N GLU A 18 26.71 -4.42 4.74
CA GLU A 18 26.87 -2.98 4.81
C GLU A 18 25.64 -2.22 5.32
N THR A 19 24.52 -2.91 5.56
CA THR A 19 23.30 -2.26 6.06
C THR A 19 23.57 -1.61 7.43
N PRO A 20 23.23 -0.33 7.63
CA PRO A 20 23.38 0.35 8.92
C PRO A 20 22.70 -0.39 10.08
N VAL A 21 23.42 -0.54 11.21
CA VAL A 21 22.96 -1.29 12.39
C VAL A 21 21.62 -0.77 12.94
N ASN A 22 21.45 0.56 12.99
CA ASN A 22 20.21 1.15 13.51
C ASN A 22 19.02 0.87 12.59
N PHE A 23 19.20 0.89 11.28
CA PHE A 23 18.17 0.51 10.31
C PHE A 23 17.76 -0.96 10.46
N GLN A 24 18.73 -1.87 10.61
CA GLN A 24 18.46 -3.29 10.89
C GLN A 24 17.68 -3.45 12.20
N LYS A 25 18.13 -2.78 13.27
CA LYS A 25 17.47 -2.81 14.59
C LYS A 25 16.03 -2.31 14.52
N ASN A 26 15.78 -1.18 13.87
CA ASN A 26 14.43 -0.64 13.69
C ASN A 26 13.55 -1.60 12.90
N THR A 27 14.09 -2.22 11.85
CA THR A 27 13.37 -3.22 11.05
C THR A 27 13.04 -4.46 11.88
N LEU A 28 13.98 -4.93 12.71
CA LEU A 28 13.78 -6.05 13.62
C LEU A 28 12.68 -5.75 14.67
N ILE A 29 12.65 -4.55 15.24
CA ILE A 29 11.59 -4.15 16.20
C ILE A 29 10.20 -4.22 15.54
N ASN A 30 10.08 -3.79 14.28
CA ASN A 30 8.82 -3.89 13.55
C ASN A 30 8.46 -5.34 13.24
N LEU A 31 9.44 -6.17 12.85
CA LEU A 31 9.28 -7.61 12.64
C LEU A 31 8.72 -8.31 13.90
N GLU A 32 9.38 -8.09 15.04
CA GLU A 32 8.99 -8.68 16.33
C GLU A 32 7.58 -8.24 16.75
N SER A 33 7.14 -7.05 16.32
CA SER A 33 5.80 -6.54 16.63
C SER A 33 4.68 -7.36 15.99
N PHE A 34 4.92 -8.02 14.85
CA PHE A 34 3.91 -8.85 14.18
C PHE A 34 4.20 -10.35 14.13
N LEU A 35 5.45 -10.78 14.37
CA LEU A 35 5.81 -12.20 14.52
C LEU A 35 5.99 -12.66 15.98
N GLY A 36 6.08 -11.72 16.93
CA GLY A 36 6.36 -11.98 18.33
C GLY A 36 7.83 -11.77 18.71
N GLY A 37 8.09 -11.62 20.01
CA GLY A 37 9.42 -11.33 20.54
C GLY A 37 10.44 -12.43 20.24
N GLY A 38 11.67 -12.04 19.86
CA GLY A 38 12.72 -12.97 19.47
C GLY A 38 12.65 -13.45 18.03
N ALA A 39 11.75 -12.89 17.22
CA ALA A 39 11.70 -13.14 15.78
C ALA A 39 13.02 -12.75 15.09
N ARG A 40 13.36 -13.47 14.04
CA ARG A 40 14.55 -13.25 13.21
C ARG A 40 14.12 -13.10 11.75
N PHE A 41 14.94 -12.46 10.91
CA PHE A 41 14.61 -12.30 9.50
C PHE A 41 14.38 -13.64 8.77
N SER A 42 15.03 -14.72 9.21
CA SER A 42 14.78 -16.06 8.69
C SER A 42 13.35 -16.58 8.93
N ASP A 43 12.65 -16.07 9.95
CA ASP A 43 11.27 -16.47 10.26
C ASP A 43 10.25 -15.96 9.21
N LEU A 44 10.62 -14.94 8.42
CA LEU A 44 9.77 -14.40 7.34
C LEU A 44 9.46 -15.46 6.27
N GLY A 45 10.36 -16.42 6.08
CA GLY A 45 10.19 -17.54 5.15
C GLY A 45 9.16 -18.59 5.60
N ASP A 46 8.72 -18.58 6.87
CA ASP A 46 7.77 -19.56 7.40
C ASP A 46 6.38 -18.93 7.62
N PRO A 47 5.38 -19.23 6.76
CA PRO A 47 4.01 -18.71 6.89
C PRO A 47 3.38 -18.95 8.27
N ARG A 48 3.79 -20.02 8.97
CA ARG A 48 3.23 -20.40 10.27
C ARG A 48 3.66 -19.47 11.40
N LYS A 49 4.66 -18.62 11.17
CA LYS A 49 5.13 -17.61 12.13
C LYS A 49 4.21 -16.39 12.17
N PHE A 50 3.40 -16.19 11.14
CA PHE A 50 2.49 -15.05 11.04
C PHE A 50 1.18 -15.35 11.76
N SER A 51 0.57 -14.29 12.31
CA SER A 51 -0.69 -14.40 13.04
C SER A 51 -1.88 -14.81 12.17
N SER A 52 -1.78 -14.59 10.85
CA SER A 52 -2.76 -15.02 9.86
C SER A 52 -2.14 -15.19 8.47
N PRO A 53 -2.74 -16.02 7.60
CA PRO A 53 -2.34 -16.12 6.20
C PRO A 53 -2.37 -14.77 5.47
N ALA A 54 -3.37 -13.93 5.75
CA ALA A 54 -3.50 -12.60 5.13
C ALA A 54 -2.32 -11.68 5.49
N GLN A 55 -1.81 -11.74 6.72
CA GLN A 55 -0.65 -10.95 7.14
C GLN A 55 0.64 -11.40 6.44
N TRP A 56 0.84 -12.71 6.32
CA TRP A 56 1.96 -13.28 5.56
C TRP A 56 1.90 -12.87 4.09
N LEU A 57 0.74 -12.99 3.47
CA LEU A 57 0.55 -12.60 2.06
C LEU A 57 0.76 -11.11 1.83
N LEU A 58 0.30 -10.25 2.73
CA LEU A 58 0.59 -8.80 2.67
C LEU A 58 2.09 -8.56 2.67
N TYR A 59 2.83 -9.20 3.59
CA TYR A 59 4.28 -9.07 3.67
C TYR A 59 4.94 -9.39 2.32
N TRP A 60 4.59 -10.52 1.69
CA TRP A 60 5.18 -10.91 0.41
C TRP A 60 4.80 -9.98 -0.73
N CYS A 61 3.54 -9.54 -0.82
CA CYS A 61 3.14 -8.55 -1.82
C CYS A 61 4.00 -7.28 -1.71
N MET A 62 4.23 -6.81 -0.49
CA MET A 62 5.06 -5.62 -0.23
C MET A 62 6.55 -5.85 -0.51
N ALA A 63 7.08 -7.02 -0.17
CA ALA A 63 8.47 -7.39 -0.39
C ALA A 63 8.81 -7.45 -1.89
N HIS A 64 7.97 -8.12 -2.68
CA HIS A 64 8.10 -8.16 -4.14
C HIS A 64 7.95 -6.77 -4.77
N ALA A 65 6.93 -6.00 -4.35
CA ALA A 65 6.76 -4.63 -4.83
C ALA A 65 7.99 -3.76 -4.55
N SER A 66 8.61 -3.93 -3.38
CA SER A 66 9.84 -3.22 -3.00
C SER A 66 11.04 -3.66 -3.86
N ASP A 67 11.18 -4.96 -4.16
CA ASP A 67 12.23 -5.51 -5.03
C ASP A 67 12.10 -4.94 -6.46
N ALA A 68 10.90 -4.97 -7.03
CA ALA A 68 10.64 -4.38 -8.35
C ALA A 68 10.94 -2.87 -8.39
N ALA A 69 10.63 -2.14 -7.31
CA ALA A 69 10.99 -0.73 -7.19
C ALA A 69 12.51 -0.54 -7.18
N VAL A 70 13.24 -1.35 -6.39
CA VAL A 70 14.71 -1.32 -6.33
C VAL A 70 15.31 -1.61 -7.71
N GLU A 71 14.85 -2.63 -8.42
CA GLU A 71 15.31 -2.95 -9.78
C GLU A 71 15.05 -1.78 -10.75
N ALA A 72 13.87 -1.16 -10.66
CA ALA A 72 13.48 -0.04 -11.52
C ALA A 72 14.33 1.22 -11.31
N THR A 73 14.97 1.41 -10.14
CA THR A 73 15.79 2.60 -9.85
C THR A 73 16.94 2.82 -10.85
N SER A 74 17.44 1.74 -11.46
CA SER A 74 18.53 1.80 -12.44
C SER A 74 18.10 2.31 -13.82
N GLY A 75 16.82 2.13 -14.18
CA GLY A 75 16.29 2.49 -15.50
C GLY A 75 15.30 3.66 -15.52
N ALA A 76 14.66 3.96 -14.38
CA ALA A 76 13.65 5.01 -14.28
C ALA A 76 14.28 6.42 -14.35
N LYS A 77 13.60 7.32 -15.08
CA LYS A 77 14.03 8.73 -15.21
C LYS A 77 13.74 9.55 -13.96
N ASN A 78 12.68 9.23 -13.23
CA ASN A 78 12.22 9.92 -12.02
C ASN A 78 11.54 8.93 -11.06
N GLU A 79 11.16 9.41 -9.88
CA GLU A 79 10.43 8.68 -8.84
C GLU A 79 9.12 8.08 -9.35
N ASP A 80 8.37 8.76 -10.23
CA ASP A 80 7.10 8.26 -10.78
C ASP A 80 7.28 6.92 -11.50
N GLY A 81 8.37 6.78 -12.28
CA GLY A 81 8.68 5.54 -12.98
C GLY A 81 8.97 4.38 -12.02
N VAL A 82 9.59 4.67 -10.87
CA VAL A 82 9.87 3.68 -9.82
C VAL A 82 8.59 3.33 -9.06
N SER A 83 7.79 4.35 -8.70
CA SER A 83 6.48 4.20 -8.07
C SER A 83 5.53 3.37 -8.94
N ARG A 84 5.56 3.52 -10.26
CA ARG A 84 4.78 2.70 -11.18
C ARG A 84 5.19 1.23 -11.12
N ALA A 85 6.50 0.93 -11.18
CA ALA A 85 7.00 -0.44 -11.05
C ALA A 85 6.60 -1.09 -9.72
N PHE A 86 6.70 -0.33 -8.62
CA PHE A 86 6.22 -0.75 -7.31
C PHE A 86 4.73 -1.12 -7.34
N LEU A 87 3.88 -0.25 -7.89
CA LEU A 87 2.44 -0.45 -7.93
C LEU A 87 2.02 -1.59 -8.86
N ASP A 88 2.65 -1.73 -10.03
CA ASP A 88 2.41 -2.78 -11.02
C ASP A 88 2.76 -4.17 -10.49
N GLU A 89 3.83 -4.26 -9.69
CA GLU A 89 4.20 -5.49 -9.00
C GLU A 89 3.26 -5.77 -7.82
N LEU A 90 2.92 -4.75 -7.01
CA LEU A 90 1.98 -4.89 -5.89
C LEU A 90 0.62 -5.46 -6.32
N SER A 91 -0.05 -4.77 -7.24
CA SER A 91 -0.25 -5.33 -8.57
C SER A 91 -0.52 -6.84 -8.74
N GLN A 92 0.31 -7.38 -9.61
CA GLN A 92 0.46 -8.79 -9.91
C GLN A 92 0.51 -9.69 -8.67
N GLN A 93 1.17 -9.26 -7.60
CA GLN A 93 1.39 -10.10 -6.43
C GLN A 93 0.17 -10.22 -5.54
N ALA A 94 -0.64 -9.19 -5.40
CA ALA A 94 -1.94 -9.28 -4.73
C ALA A 94 -2.89 -10.24 -5.45
N LYS A 95 -2.90 -10.25 -6.79
CA LYS A 95 -3.66 -11.24 -7.59
C LYS A 95 -3.16 -12.66 -7.33
N THR A 96 -1.84 -12.84 -7.31
CA THR A 96 -1.21 -14.14 -7.03
C THR A 96 -1.53 -14.60 -5.61
N ALA A 97 -1.45 -13.71 -4.63
CA ALA A 97 -1.75 -13.96 -3.23
C ALA A 97 -3.18 -14.46 -3.01
N SER A 98 -4.16 -13.95 -3.77
CA SER A 98 -5.56 -14.39 -3.70
C SER A 98 -5.73 -15.90 -3.97
N SER A 99 -4.85 -16.50 -4.78
CA SER A 99 -4.87 -17.93 -5.08
C SER A 99 -4.41 -18.81 -3.91
N PHE A 100 -3.77 -18.23 -2.89
CA PHE A 100 -3.32 -18.93 -1.68
C PHE A 100 -4.31 -18.79 -0.51
N LEU A 101 -5.36 -17.97 -0.64
CA LEU A 101 -6.40 -17.80 0.38
C LEU A 101 -7.57 -18.77 0.10
N ASP A 102 -7.43 -20.01 0.55
CA ASP A 102 -8.51 -21.01 0.51
C ASP A 102 -9.63 -20.66 1.51
N GLY A 103 -10.55 -19.76 1.12
CA GLY A 103 -11.90 -19.64 1.68
C GLY A 103 -12.08 -19.06 3.10
N GLY A 104 -11.02 -18.66 3.80
CA GLY A 104 -11.10 -18.24 5.20
C GLY A 104 -10.19 -17.07 5.59
N GLY A 105 -10.34 -15.93 4.92
CA GLY A 105 -9.62 -14.69 5.23
C GLY A 105 -9.49 -13.82 3.99
N GLY A 106 -9.75 -12.53 4.11
CA GLY A 106 -9.65 -11.60 2.99
C GLY A 106 -8.43 -10.71 3.17
N LEU A 107 -7.42 -10.83 2.31
CA LEU A 107 -6.48 -9.73 2.08
C LEU A 107 -7.04 -8.89 0.95
N GLN A 108 -7.31 -7.63 1.24
CA GLN A 108 -7.76 -6.64 0.26
C GLN A 108 -6.72 -5.53 0.20
N ILE A 109 -6.09 -5.38 -0.97
CA ILE A 109 -5.14 -4.31 -1.25
C ILE A 109 -5.71 -3.46 -2.38
N ALA A 110 -5.64 -2.16 -2.15
CA ALA A 110 -6.19 -1.14 -3.00
C ALA A 110 -5.20 0.01 -3.05
N TYR A 111 -4.91 0.53 -4.24
CA TYR A 111 -4.04 1.69 -4.35
C TYR A 111 -4.56 2.70 -5.36
N ASN A 112 -4.07 3.92 -5.22
CA ASN A 112 -4.24 4.98 -6.18
C ASN A 112 -2.89 5.68 -6.41
N ALA A 113 -2.49 5.78 -7.67
CA ALA A 113 -1.30 6.50 -8.11
C ALA A 113 -1.64 7.99 -8.27
N ILE A 114 -1.50 8.77 -7.19
CA ILE A 114 -1.85 10.20 -7.18
C ILE A 114 -0.98 10.97 -8.18
N PHE A 115 0.28 10.56 -8.33
CA PHE A 115 1.24 11.13 -9.28
C PHE A 115 0.83 11.01 -10.76
N GLU A 116 -0.05 10.06 -11.13
CA GLU A 116 -0.48 9.85 -12.52
C GLU A 116 -1.73 10.66 -12.93
N GLN A 117 -2.35 11.35 -11.99
CA GLN A 117 -3.64 11.98 -12.22
C GLN A 117 -3.48 13.30 -12.99
N CYS A 118 -4.47 13.72 -13.78
CA CYS A 118 -4.36 14.88 -14.69
C CYS A 118 -3.95 16.21 -14.04
N GLU A 119 -4.03 16.33 -12.71
CA GLU A 119 -3.59 17.50 -11.94
C GLU A 119 -2.80 17.07 -10.68
N PRO A 120 -1.58 16.52 -10.80
CA PRO A 120 -0.81 15.97 -9.68
C PRO A 120 -0.49 17.04 -8.61
N ALA A 121 -0.08 18.22 -9.08
CA ALA A 121 0.29 19.37 -8.24
C ALA A 121 -0.87 19.91 -7.39
N MET A 122 -2.13 19.68 -7.79
CA MET A 122 -3.28 20.08 -6.98
C MET A 122 -3.52 19.13 -5.79
N LYS A 123 -3.03 17.88 -5.87
CA LYS A 123 -3.35 16.77 -4.95
C LYS A 123 -2.22 16.47 -3.98
N GLU A 124 -0.98 16.48 -4.46
CA GLU A 124 0.20 16.58 -3.57
C GLU A 124 0.06 17.79 -2.64
N ALA A 125 -0.58 18.86 -3.10
CA ALA A 125 -0.85 20.04 -2.28
C ALA A 125 -1.89 19.85 -1.16
N ALA A 126 -2.77 18.85 -1.26
CA ALA A 126 -3.78 18.59 -0.25
C ALA A 126 -3.29 17.58 0.80
N VAL A 127 -2.65 16.50 0.35
CA VAL A 127 -2.30 15.35 1.20
C VAL A 127 -0.81 15.08 1.34
N GLY A 128 0.01 15.70 0.48
CA GLY A 128 1.46 15.54 0.51
C GLY A 128 1.96 14.12 0.22
N ALA A 129 1.25 13.37 -0.64
CA ALA A 129 1.55 11.98 -0.96
C ALA A 129 1.40 11.70 -2.46
N ASP A 130 2.25 10.80 -2.98
CA ASP A 130 2.21 10.31 -4.36
C ASP A 130 1.33 9.05 -4.50
N ILE A 131 1.22 8.28 -3.42
CA ILE A 131 0.50 7.01 -3.41
C ILE A 131 -0.46 7.00 -2.22
N LEU A 132 -1.70 6.62 -2.49
CA LEU A 132 -2.65 6.18 -1.48
C LEU A 132 -2.73 4.67 -1.54
N LEU A 133 -2.47 3.99 -0.42
CA LEU A 133 -2.61 2.54 -0.26
C LEU A 133 -3.64 2.26 0.85
N ILE A 134 -4.62 1.42 0.56
CA ILE A 134 -5.64 0.96 1.50
C ILE A 134 -5.46 -0.53 1.65
N VAL A 135 -5.24 -0.96 2.89
CA VAL A 135 -5.17 -2.37 3.26
C VAL A 135 -6.35 -2.70 4.13
N ALA A 136 -7.03 -3.79 3.78
CA ALA A 136 -8.26 -4.18 4.44
C ALA A 136 -8.39 -5.69 4.58
N GLY A 137 -9.31 -6.06 5.46
CA GLY A 137 -9.85 -7.40 5.55
C GLY A 137 -9.56 -8.10 6.88
N SER A 138 -10.35 -9.15 7.11
CA SER A 138 -10.35 -9.92 8.35
C SER A 138 -9.69 -11.28 8.12
N PRO A 139 -8.89 -11.80 9.08
CA PRO A 139 -8.60 -11.28 10.42
C PRO A 139 -7.39 -10.33 10.50
N LEU A 140 -6.87 -9.84 9.36
CA LEU A 140 -5.69 -8.98 9.30
C LEU A 140 -5.84 -7.73 10.18
N ILE A 141 -6.98 -7.05 10.08
CA ILE A 141 -7.38 -5.95 10.95
C ILE A 141 -8.51 -6.46 11.83
N SER A 142 -8.22 -6.63 13.11
CA SER A 142 -9.11 -7.35 14.03
C SER A 142 -10.15 -6.47 14.73
N ASP A 143 -9.89 -5.17 14.78
CA ASP A 143 -10.64 -4.14 15.52
C ASP A 143 -11.42 -3.21 14.58
N GLY A 144 -11.34 -3.45 13.28
CA GLY A 144 -12.03 -2.69 12.25
C GLY A 144 -11.83 -3.29 10.87
N LEU A 145 -12.08 -2.48 9.85
CA LEU A 145 -12.19 -2.92 8.46
C LEU A 145 -10.92 -2.65 7.65
N ALA A 146 -10.35 -1.46 7.79
CA ALA A 146 -9.30 -0.96 6.90
C ALA A 146 -8.32 -0.03 7.61
N ARG A 147 -7.13 0.09 7.02
CA ARG A 147 -6.12 1.11 7.34
C ARG A 147 -5.62 1.76 6.07
N VAL A 148 -5.22 3.02 6.20
CA VAL A 148 -4.86 3.88 5.07
C VAL A 148 -3.43 4.36 5.21
N PHE A 149 -2.69 4.31 4.11
CA PHE A 149 -1.31 4.73 4.01
C PHE A 149 -1.18 5.77 2.91
N TRP A 150 -0.81 6.98 3.32
CA TRP A 150 -0.42 8.08 2.45
C TRP A 150 1.10 8.06 2.34
N ILE A 151 1.60 7.72 1.16
CA ILE A 151 3.02 7.46 0.93
C ILE A 151 3.56 8.53 0.00
N GLN A 152 4.53 9.30 0.48
CA GLN A 152 5.35 10.16 -0.36
C GLN A 152 6.59 9.40 -0.80
N ALA A 153 6.77 9.24 -2.10
CA ALA A 153 7.99 8.69 -2.68
C ALA A 153 9.02 9.82 -2.82
N LYS A 154 10.28 9.48 -2.55
CA LYS A 154 11.42 10.33 -2.87
C LYS A 154 12.52 9.52 -3.53
N ARG A 155 13.11 10.06 -4.57
CA ARG A 155 14.36 9.52 -5.11
C ARG A 155 15.55 10.20 -4.41
N SER A 156 16.56 9.42 -4.07
CA SER A 156 17.88 9.91 -3.70
C SER A 156 18.92 9.35 -4.66
N ASP A 157 19.90 10.18 -4.97
CA ASP A 157 21.05 9.79 -5.79
C ASP A 157 21.98 8.83 -5.05
N SER A 158 21.99 8.86 -3.71
CA SER A 158 22.80 7.95 -2.90
C SER A 158 22.34 7.86 -1.43
N GLY A 159 22.59 6.71 -0.81
CA GLY A 159 22.46 6.52 0.63
C GLY A 159 21.06 6.74 1.22
N PHE A 160 21.04 7.03 2.53
CA PHE A 160 19.84 7.11 3.37
C PHE A 160 19.36 8.54 3.65
N ASN A 161 19.93 9.55 3.00
CA ASN A 161 19.56 10.93 3.27
C ASN A 161 18.25 11.29 2.54
N LEU A 162 17.19 11.49 3.29
CA LEU A 162 15.88 11.90 2.79
C LEU A 162 15.76 13.42 2.85
N ARG A 163 15.45 14.08 1.73
CA ARG A 163 15.00 15.47 1.70
C ARG A 163 13.49 15.56 1.59
N PHE A 164 12.89 16.46 2.35
CA PHE A 164 11.43 16.64 2.43
C PHE A 164 11.03 18.12 2.49
N ASP A 165 11.84 19.01 1.93
CA ASP A 165 11.61 20.46 1.74
C ASP A 165 10.72 20.79 0.52
N GLN A 166 10.09 19.80 -0.12
CA GLN A 166 9.29 20.08 -1.31
C GLN A 166 8.07 20.96 -0.95
N GLU A 167 8.01 22.13 -1.59
CA GLU A 167 6.88 23.04 -1.52
C GLU A 167 5.86 22.75 -2.62
N ASN A 168 4.60 23.04 -2.31
CA ASN A 168 3.49 23.06 -3.24
C ASN A 168 2.67 24.36 -3.03
N LYS A 169 1.60 24.55 -3.81
CA LYS A 169 0.76 25.76 -3.75
C LYS A 169 0.11 26.05 -2.38
N ASN A 170 0.08 25.07 -1.46
CA ASN A 170 -0.52 25.14 -0.13
C ASN A 170 0.52 25.06 1.01
N GLY A 171 1.82 25.18 0.70
CA GLY A 171 2.91 25.08 1.67
C GLY A 171 3.77 23.83 1.49
N LEU A 172 4.41 23.38 2.57
CA LEU A 172 5.32 22.24 2.51
C LEU A 172 4.56 20.91 2.42
N GLN A 173 5.05 20.01 1.57
CA GLN A 173 4.47 18.68 1.38
C GLN A 173 4.45 17.87 2.69
N VAL A 174 5.51 17.98 3.51
CA VAL A 174 5.58 17.32 4.81
C VAL A 174 4.49 17.77 5.78
N GLU A 175 4.02 19.02 5.69
CA GLU A 175 2.94 19.54 6.53
C GLU A 175 1.58 18.99 6.08
N ALA A 176 1.35 18.87 4.78
CA ALA A 176 0.16 18.22 4.23
C ALA A 176 0.13 16.74 4.63
N LEU A 177 1.26 16.03 4.51
CA LEU A 177 1.37 14.63 4.90
C LEU A 177 1.20 14.43 6.42
N SER A 178 1.68 15.38 7.23
CA SER A 178 1.49 15.37 8.69
C SER A 178 0.03 15.52 9.08
N ARG A 179 -0.75 16.32 8.34
CA ARG A 179 -2.19 16.53 8.62
C ARG A 179 -3.03 15.26 8.40
N VAL A 180 -2.62 14.40 7.46
CA VAL A 180 -3.33 13.14 7.18
C VAL A 180 -2.81 11.97 8.01
N HIS A 181 -1.71 12.15 8.75
CA HIS A 181 -1.15 11.15 9.66
C HIS A 181 -1.91 11.16 10.99
N ASP A 182 -2.92 10.28 11.09
CA ASP A 182 -3.68 10.02 12.31
C ASP A 182 -3.72 8.52 12.63
N PRO A 183 -2.67 7.98 13.29
CA PRO A 183 -2.61 6.57 13.65
C PRO A 183 -3.77 6.11 14.54
N ILE A 184 -4.38 7.01 15.32
CA ILE A 184 -5.53 6.71 16.18
C ILE A 184 -6.77 6.40 15.34
N ARG A 185 -6.93 7.03 14.17
CA ARG A 185 -7.96 6.70 13.19
C ARG A 185 -7.59 5.54 12.25
N GLY A 186 -6.34 5.09 12.27
CA GLY A 186 -5.82 4.06 11.35
C GLY A 186 -5.31 4.62 10.02
N ALA A 187 -4.91 5.90 10.00
CA ALA A 187 -4.31 6.57 8.84
C ALA A 187 -2.84 6.93 9.10
N PHE A 188 -1.98 6.68 8.11
CA PHE A 188 -0.54 6.85 8.26
C PHE A 188 0.04 7.65 7.11
N GLY A 189 0.58 8.83 7.40
CA GLY A 189 1.52 9.51 6.51
C GLY A 189 2.95 8.99 6.68
N LEU A 190 3.62 8.63 5.59
CA LEU A 190 5.02 8.19 5.59
C LEU A 190 5.76 8.61 4.32
N TYR A 191 7.08 8.69 4.44
CA TYR A 191 7.99 8.76 3.32
C TYR A 191 8.54 7.37 3.02
N MET A 192 8.72 7.08 1.74
CA MET A 192 9.58 6.00 1.26
C MET A 192 10.64 6.58 0.34
N GLN A 193 11.84 6.00 0.35
CA GLN A 193 12.95 6.47 -0.45
C GLN A 193 13.43 5.39 -1.41
N TYR A 194 13.63 5.79 -2.65
CA TYR A 194 14.27 5.02 -3.70
C TYR A 194 15.71 5.50 -3.85
N ALA A 195 16.67 4.60 -3.75
CA ALA A 195 18.06 4.89 -4.01
C ALA A 195 18.70 3.70 -4.72
N LYS A 196 19.46 3.98 -5.79
CA LYS A 196 20.04 2.93 -6.65
C LYS A 196 20.99 1.99 -5.90
N GLU A 197 21.63 2.49 -4.86
CA GLU A 197 22.61 1.76 -4.05
C GLU A 197 21.95 0.98 -2.91
N LEU A 198 20.66 1.20 -2.65
CA LEU A 198 19.96 0.51 -1.57
C LEU A 198 19.23 -0.72 -2.12
N PRO A 199 19.43 -1.91 -1.51
CA PRO A 199 18.81 -3.17 -1.91
C PRO A 199 17.37 -3.32 -1.39
N TYR A 200 16.82 -2.28 -0.77
CA TYR A 200 15.48 -2.23 -0.18
C TYR A 200 14.94 -0.80 -0.25
N VAL A 201 13.64 -0.65 -0.06
CA VAL A 201 12.96 0.64 0.05
C VAL A 201 12.92 1.05 1.54
N PRO A 202 13.81 1.93 2.02
CA PRO A 202 13.68 2.52 3.35
C PRO A 202 12.44 3.42 3.43
N SER A 203 11.84 3.43 4.61
CA SER A 203 10.63 4.19 4.91
C SER A 203 10.67 4.76 6.32
N VAL A 204 9.93 5.85 6.53
CA VAL A 204 9.83 6.51 7.83
C VAL A 204 8.45 7.18 7.96
N PRO A 205 7.74 7.02 9.10
CA PRO A 205 6.53 7.78 9.34
C PRO A 205 6.84 9.27 9.49
N VAL A 206 5.94 10.12 9.01
CA VAL A 206 6.13 11.58 9.06
C VAL A 206 6.31 12.09 10.49
N SER A 207 5.71 11.44 11.49
CA SER A 207 5.85 11.76 12.92
C SER A 207 7.26 11.55 13.50
N LYS A 208 8.16 10.86 12.79
CA LYS A 208 9.58 10.71 13.18
C LYS A 208 10.50 11.75 12.54
N LEU A 209 9.98 12.55 11.61
CA LEU A 209 10.77 13.60 10.98
C LEU A 209 10.82 14.81 11.92
N SER A 210 12.03 15.33 12.15
CA SER A 210 12.24 16.60 12.85
C SER A 210 12.43 17.69 11.80
N TRP A 211 11.66 18.77 11.86
CA TRP A 211 11.73 19.88 10.90
C TRP A 211 11.84 21.26 11.56
N THR A 212 12.36 21.30 12.79
CA THR A 212 12.70 22.54 13.48
C THR A 212 13.91 23.22 12.83
N ASP A 213 13.90 24.56 12.78
CA ASP A 213 15.02 25.40 12.34
C ASP A 213 15.45 25.22 10.86
N GLY A 214 14.49 24.99 9.95
CA GLY A 214 14.74 24.99 8.50
C GLY A 214 15.52 23.77 7.98
N LYS A 215 15.68 22.72 8.81
CA LYS A 215 16.28 21.44 8.40
C LYS A 215 15.19 20.48 7.96
N TYR A 216 15.04 20.34 6.64
CA TYR A 216 14.08 19.41 6.03
C TYR A 216 14.77 18.18 5.44
N SER A 217 15.65 17.59 6.24
CA SER A 217 16.40 16.39 5.87
C SER A 217 16.48 15.41 7.03
N ALA A 218 16.42 14.11 6.74
CA ALA A 218 16.55 13.05 7.74
C ALA A 218 17.47 11.95 7.25
N ASP A 219 18.26 11.39 8.18
CA ASP A 219 19.08 10.22 7.91
C ASP A 219 18.29 8.95 8.25
N LEU A 220 17.79 8.28 7.21
CA LEU A 220 17.02 7.04 7.33
C LEU A 220 17.88 5.88 7.84
N SER A 221 19.21 5.96 7.84
CA SER A 221 20.07 4.92 8.40
C SER A 221 19.89 4.79 9.92
N ALA A 222 19.51 5.90 10.57
CA ALA A 222 19.29 5.98 12.00
C ALA A 222 17.83 5.72 12.40
N ILE A 223 16.88 6.25 11.63
CA ILE A 223 15.45 6.29 12.04
C ILE A 223 14.52 5.48 11.14
N GLY A 224 15.00 5.07 9.96
CA GLY A 224 14.22 4.38 8.95
C GLY A 224 14.02 2.90 9.26
N VAL A 225 13.15 2.29 8.47
CA VAL A 225 12.80 0.86 8.48
C VAL A 225 12.45 0.42 7.06
N ARG A 226 12.66 -0.85 6.71
CA ARG A 226 12.17 -1.39 5.44
C ARG A 226 10.64 -1.26 5.32
N LEU A 227 10.19 -0.84 4.14
CA LEU A 227 8.77 -0.58 3.86
C LEU A 227 7.83 -1.77 4.20
N PRO A 228 8.15 -3.04 3.86
CA PRO A 228 7.29 -4.18 4.17
C PRO A 228 7.04 -4.35 5.68
N GLU A 229 8.09 -4.32 6.50
CA GLU A 229 7.95 -4.48 7.95
C GLU A 229 7.15 -3.34 8.57
N PHE A 230 7.36 -2.10 8.13
CA PHE A 230 6.60 -0.96 8.62
C PHE A 230 5.11 -1.10 8.32
N LEU A 231 4.75 -1.40 7.08
CA LEU A 231 3.34 -1.53 6.66
C LEU A 231 2.65 -2.73 7.30
N VAL A 232 3.34 -3.87 7.42
CA VAL A 232 2.77 -5.06 8.08
C VAL A 232 2.59 -4.85 9.58
N MET A 233 3.53 -4.19 10.24
CA MET A 233 3.37 -3.77 11.63
C MET A 233 2.17 -2.83 11.78
N CYS A 234 2.10 -1.78 10.95
CA CYS A 234 1.01 -0.82 10.95
C CYS A 234 -0.32 -1.37 10.45
N THR A 235 -0.42 -2.62 9.99
CA THR A 235 -1.69 -3.31 9.67
C THR A 235 -2.12 -4.30 10.73
N GLY A 236 -1.20 -4.83 11.54
CA GLY A 236 -1.49 -5.77 12.63
C GLY A 236 -2.01 -5.12 13.92
N LYS A 237 -2.24 -5.94 14.96
CA LYS A 237 -2.60 -5.45 16.29
C LYS A 237 -1.41 -4.75 16.96
N TYR A 238 -1.40 -3.42 16.97
CA TYR A 238 -0.39 -2.63 17.66
C TYR A 238 -1.06 -1.65 18.64
N ARG A 239 -0.41 -1.33 19.76
CA ARG A 239 -0.98 -0.42 20.76
C ARG A 239 -1.14 0.98 20.16
N ASN A 240 -2.28 1.62 20.44
CA ASN A 240 -2.60 3.00 20.01
C ASN A 240 -2.73 3.19 18.49
N VAL A 241 -2.92 2.12 17.74
CA VAL A 241 -3.29 2.17 16.33
C VAL A 241 -4.76 1.80 16.20
N GLY A 242 -5.55 2.68 15.58
CA GLY A 242 -6.94 2.38 15.28
C GLY A 242 -7.14 1.81 13.88
N SER A 243 -8.39 1.75 13.49
CA SER A 243 -8.83 1.30 12.18
C SER A 243 -10.18 1.92 11.83
N PHE A 244 -10.46 2.03 10.53
CA PHE A 244 -11.77 2.47 10.07
C PHE A 244 -12.78 1.36 10.36
N ALA A 245 -13.84 1.67 11.11
CA ALA A 245 -14.82 0.68 11.55
C ALA A 245 -15.61 0.07 10.37
N ASP A 246 -15.93 0.88 9.37
CA ASP A 246 -16.70 0.49 8.20
C ASP A 246 -16.36 1.32 6.94
N ILE A 247 -17.02 0.98 5.83
CA ILE A 247 -16.85 1.66 4.54
C ILE A 247 -17.26 3.14 4.62
N GLY A 248 -18.31 3.46 5.38
CA GLY A 248 -18.83 4.82 5.53
C GLY A 248 -17.85 5.72 6.25
N ALA A 249 -17.26 5.25 7.36
CA ALA A 249 -16.22 5.94 8.10
C ALA A 249 -14.98 6.21 7.24
N LEU A 250 -14.54 5.21 6.45
CA LEU A 250 -13.42 5.38 5.53
C LEU A 250 -13.74 6.39 4.42
N LYS A 251 -14.94 6.34 3.83
CA LYS A 251 -15.36 7.32 2.81
C LYS A 251 -15.40 8.74 3.36
N ALA A 252 -16.02 8.92 4.53
CA ALA A 252 -16.10 10.22 5.19
C ALA A 252 -14.71 10.81 5.45
N TYR A 253 -13.76 9.98 5.92
CA TYR A 253 -12.38 10.41 6.10
C TYR A 253 -11.69 10.78 4.78
N LEU A 254 -11.82 9.96 3.74
CA LEU A 254 -11.23 10.28 2.44
C LEU A 254 -11.84 11.55 1.84
N GLU A 255 -13.12 11.83 2.11
CA GLU A 255 -13.79 13.09 1.74
C GLU A 255 -13.26 14.29 2.54
N GLU A 256 -13.17 14.17 3.87
CA GLU A 256 -12.60 15.17 4.78
C GLU A 256 -11.20 15.62 4.35
N VAL A 257 -10.35 14.66 3.98
CA VAL A 257 -8.97 14.92 3.54
C VAL A 257 -8.92 15.55 2.13
N SER A 258 -10.04 15.59 1.40
CA SER A 258 -10.10 15.89 -0.05
C SER A 258 -10.82 17.19 -0.44
N GLU A 259 -10.93 18.20 0.45
CA GLU A 259 -11.76 19.42 0.31
C GLU A 259 -11.70 20.21 -1.03
N MET A 260 -10.91 19.82 -2.04
CA MET A 260 -10.81 20.46 -3.37
C MET A 260 -11.01 19.56 -4.61
N LYS A 261 -12.06 18.71 -4.65
CA LYS A 261 -12.61 18.07 -5.88
C LYS A 261 -11.68 17.02 -6.55
N PRO A 262 -12.25 15.98 -7.18
CA PRO A 262 -11.81 14.59 -7.02
C PRO A 262 -10.63 14.17 -7.93
N LEU A 263 -9.94 13.08 -7.60
CA LEU A 263 -10.00 11.81 -8.34
C LEU A 263 -9.37 10.73 -7.44
N TYR A 264 -10.13 9.71 -7.04
CA TYR A 264 -9.55 8.55 -6.38
C TYR A 264 -10.00 7.30 -7.13
N ILE A 265 -9.21 6.82 -8.08
CA ILE A 265 -9.43 5.46 -8.55
C ILE A 265 -8.55 4.56 -7.73
N VAL A 266 -9.19 3.93 -6.77
CA VAL A 266 -8.68 2.75 -6.09
C VAL A 266 -8.73 1.60 -7.08
N THR A 267 -7.58 1.17 -7.58
CA THR A 267 -7.44 -0.08 -8.34
C THR A 267 -7.44 -1.22 -7.34
N ALA A 268 -8.51 -2.01 -7.32
CA ALA A 268 -8.66 -3.17 -6.44
C ALA A 268 -7.86 -4.35 -6.98
N MET A 269 -7.05 -4.97 -6.13
CA MET A 269 -6.02 -5.90 -6.58
C MET A 269 -6.21 -7.35 -6.13
N ALA A 270 -7.07 -7.59 -5.14
CA ALA A 270 -7.45 -8.91 -4.71
C ALA A 270 -8.89 -8.92 -4.21
N ASP A 271 -9.82 -9.28 -5.08
CA ASP A 271 -11.09 -9.84 -4.65
C ASP A 271 -10.96 -11.36 -4.75
N GLY A 272 -11.33 -12.09 -3.70
CA GLY A 272 -11.41 -13.55 -3.78
C GLY A 272 -12.34 -14.00 -4.93
N PRO A 273 -12.31 -15.29 -5.32
CA PRO A 273 -13.15 -15.81 -6.40
C PRO A 273 -14.62 -15.38 -6.22
N GLU A 274 -15.33 -15.04 -7.30
CA GLU A 274 -16.72 -14.52 -7.30
C GLU A 274 -17.70 -15.29 -6.37
N TYR A 275 -17.46 -16.58 -6.17
CA TYR A 275 -18.23 -17.43 -5.27
C TYR A 275 -18.07 -17.05 -3.78
N SER A 276 -16.87 -16.60 -3.38
CA SER A 276 -16.54 -16.07 -2.05
C SER A 276 -17.12 -14.66 -1.82
N GLN A 277 -17.31 -13.88 -2.89
CA GLN A 277 -17.85 -12.51 -2.79
C GLN A 277 -19.32 -12.50 -2.33
N LYS A 278 -20.14 -13.44 -2.83
CA LYS A 278 -21.54 -13.60 -2.37
C LYS A 278 -21.65 -14.09 -0.92
N LEU A 279 -20.65 -14.80 -0.42
CA LEU A 279 -20.65 -15.40 0.93
C LEU A 279 -20.01 -14.48 1.99
N SER A 280 -19.08 -13.58 1.62
CA SER A 280 -18.24 -12.86 2.59
C SER A 280 -18.64 -11.42 2.92
N LYS A 281 -19.68 -10.83 2.31
CA LYS A 281 -20.07 -9.41 2.52
C LYS A 281 -18.91 -8.39 2.34
N ASN A 282 -17.78 -8.78 1.72
CA ASN A 282 -16.56 -7.96 1.64
C ASN A 282 -16.46 -7.24 0.29
N HIS A 283 -17.34 -6.26 0.08
CA HIS A 283 -17.36 -5.38 -1.10
C HIS A 283 -16.64 -4.04 -0.87
N LEU A 284 -15.78 -3.91 0.15
CA LEU A 284 -15.16 -2.63 0.52
C LEU A 284 -14.47 -1.96 -0.68
N LEU A 285 -13.56 -2.66 -1.34
CA LEU A 285 -12.74 -2.07 -2.40
C LEU A 285 -13.53 -1.77 -3.67
N SER A 286 -14.43 -2.68 -4.08
CA SER A 286 -15.36 -2.44 -5.19
C SER A 286 -16.30 -1.27 -4.88
N THR A 287 -16.73 -1.10 -3.63
CA THR A 287 -17.62 -0.01 -3.19
C THR A 287 -16.90 1.34 -3.14
N ILE A 288 -15.61 1.38 -2.78
CA ILE A 288 -14.80 2.61 -2.83
C ILE A 288 -14.51 2.98 -4.29
N SER A 289 -14.10 2.01 -5.11
CA SER A 289 -13.84 2.23 -6.54
C SER A 289 -15.10 2.69 -7.27
N ASP A 290 -16.25 2.04 -7.04
CA ASP A 290 -17.55 2.42 -7.61
C ASP A 290 -17.98 3.82 -7.16
N TYR A 291 -17.85 4.12 -5.86
CA TYR A 291 -18.19 5.43 -5.31
C TYR A 291 -17.42 6.56 -6.02
N TYR A 292 -16.12 6.38 -6.22
CA TYR A 292 -15.34 7.39 -6.90
C TYR A 292 -15.59 7.43 -8.40
N ARG A 293 -15.80 6.28 -9.07
CA ARG A 293 -16.22 6.26 -10.49
C ARG A 293 -17.52 7.03 -10.70
N GLU A 294 -18.50 6.85 -9.81
CA GLU A 294 -19.76 7.58 -9.82
C GLU A 294 -19.55 9.09 -9.62
N LYS A 295 -18.78 9.49 -8.61
CA LYS A 295 -18.45 10.90 -8.35
C LYS A 295 -17.69 11.56 -9.50
N LEU A 296 -16.94 10.78 -10.27
CA LEU A 296 -16.18 11.22 -11.43
C LEU A 296 -16.97 11.24 -12.74
N GLY A 297 -18.24 10.83 -12.73
CA GLY A 297 -19.05 10.71 -13.94
C GLY A 297 -18.54 9.63 -14.90
N ILE A 298 -17.68 8.71 -14.43
CA ILE A 298 -17.19 7.57 -15.19
C ILE A 298 -18.28 6.51 -15.09
N ALA A 299 -19.22 6.51 -16.03
CA ALA A 299 -20.36 5.59 -16.05
C ALA A 299 -19.90 4.13 -15.91
N LYS A 300 -20.65 3.34 -15.15
CA LYS A 300 -20.52 1.88 -15.19
C LYS A 300 -20.74 1.46 -16.64
N SER A 301 -19.70 1.00 -17.32
CA SER A 301 -19.84 0.20 -18.53
C SER A 301 -20.51 -1.11 -18.11
N HIS A 302 -21.83 -1.05 -17.91
CA HIS A 302 -22.63 -2.23 -17.71
C HIS A 302 -22.42 -3.11 -18.93
N GLN A 303 -22.08 -4.37 -18.65
CA GLN A 303 -22.48 -5.53 -19.43
C GLN A 303 -23.91 -5.32 -19.97
N ARG A 304 -24.01 -4.71 -21.14
CA ARG A 304 -25.17 -4.74 -22.02
C ARG A 304 -24.66 -5.27 -23.33
N GLU A 305 -24.41 -6.58 -23.38
CA GLU A 305 -24.38 -7.36 -24.61
C GLU A 305 -24.19 -8.84 -24.24
N LYS A 306 -25.31 -9.51 -23.97
CA LYS A 306 -25.59 -10.95 -24.23
C LYS A 306 -26.83 -11.34 -23.43
N GLY A 307 -27.98 -10.98 -23.96
CA GLY A 307 -29.25 -11.37 -23.34
C GLY A 307 -30.51 -11.08 -24.14
N ARG A 308 -30.44 -10.38 -25.27
CA ARG A 308 -31.63 -10.10 -26.11
C ARG A 308 -31.31 -9.97 -27.60
N GLU A 309 -30.63 -10.96 -28.20
CA GLU A 309 -30.63 -11.15 -29.66
C GLU A 309 -30.60 -12.65 -30.04
N ARG A 310 -31.33 -13.49 -29.30
CA ARG A 310 -31.55 -14.90 -29.67
C ARG A 310 -33.01 -15.30 -29.88
N GLU A 311 -33.91 -14.34 -30.05
CA GLU A 311 -35.35 -14.62 -30.30
C GLU A 311 -35.92 -13.91 -31.55
N ARG A 312 -35.09 -13.55 -32.54
CA ARG A 312 -35.58 -13.08 -33.85
C ARG A 312 -34.82 -13.68 -35.04
N GLY A 313 -34.50 -14.97 -34.96
CA GLY A 313 -33.78 -15.68 -36.03
C GLY A 313 -34.24 -17.11 -36.31
N PHE A 314 -35.37 -17.54 -35.75
CA PHE A 314 -35.94 -18.88 -36.00
C PHE A 314 -37.46 -18.77 -36.17
N GLU A 315 -37.88 -18.16 -37.27
CA GLU A 315 -39.17 -18.44 -37.91
C GLU A 315 -39.15 -17.76 -39.28
N LEU A 316 -38.61 -18.48 -40.27
CA LEU A 316 -38.91 -18.41 -41.71
C LEU A 316 -37.92 -19.34 -42.41
N GLY A 317 -38.31 -20.61 -42.54
CA GLY A 317 -37.47 -21.64 -43.14
C GLY A 317 -37.97 -23.08 -42.99
N MET A 318 -39.29 -23.28 -43.06
CA MET A 318 -39.95 -24.46 -43.65
C MET A 318 -41.35 -24.06 -44.10
#